data_AF-A0A496AVB9-F1
#
_entry.id   AF-A0A496AVB9-F1
#
_cell.length_a   1.000
_cell.length_b   1.000
_cell.length_c   1.000
_cell.angle_alpha   90.00
_cell.angle_beta   90.00
_cell.angle_gamma   90.00
#
_symmetry.space_group_name_H-M   'P 1'
#
loop_
_entity.id
_entity.type
_entity.pdbx_description
1 polymer ?
#
loop_
_entity_poly.entity_id
_entity_poly.type
_entity_poly.pdbx_seq_one_letter_code
_entity_poly.pdbx_strand_id
1 'polypeptide(L)'
;MRNFESTTWDQIAGNTHHMIPVNSIIKPAQERLAELGHDDENRLASFHINGKQRLWAIRRSVNIFYLLWWDPKHEICPSPKKHT
;
A
#
# COMPACT_ATOMS: atom_id res chain seq x y z
N MET A 1 -5.15 -0.12 20.19
CA MET A 1 -4.06 0.47 19.41
C MET A 1 -3.06 -0.65 19.15
N ARG A 2 -2.67 -0.94 17.90
CA ARG A 2 -1.62 -1.94 17.63
C ARG A 2 -0.26 -1.29 17.89
N ASN A 3 0.55 -1.89 18.76
CA ASN A 3 1.90 -1.44 19.06
C ASN A 3 2.87 -2.03 18.04
N PHE A 4 3.47 -1.19 17.21
CA PHE A 4 4.41 -1.61 16.16
C PHE A 4 5.87 -1.63 16.64
N GLU A 5 6.16 -1.00 17.77
CA GLU A 5 7.53 -0.83 18.28
C GLU A 5 8.19 -2.16 18.70
N SER A 6 7.40 -3.17 19.04
CA SER A 6 7.89 -4.49 19.48
C SER A 6 7.68 -5.61 18.45
N THR A 7 7.24 -5.28 17.23
CA THR A 7 6.86 -6.27 16.21
C THR A 7 7.95 -6.37 15.13
N THR A 8 8.38 -7.59 14.79
CA THR A 8 9.36 -7.77 13.71
C THR A 8 8.72 -7.53 12.34
N TRP A 9 9.54 -7.20 11.34
CA TRP A 9 9.06 -7.01 9.97
C TRP A 9 8.27 -8.22 9.44
N ASP A 10 8.69 -9.44 9.78
CA ASP A 10 8.00 -10.67 9.36
C ASP A 10 6.61 -10.83 9.99
N GLN A 11 6.45 -10.40 11.25
CA GLN A 11 5.16 -10.41 11.95
C GLN A 11 4.22 -9.32 11.42
N ILE A 12 4.78 -8.19 10.98
CA ILE A 12 4.08 -7.10 10.29
C ILE A 12 3.66 -7.56 8.88
N ALA A 13 4.57 -8.18 8.12
CA ALA A 13 4.37 -8.67 6.75
C ALA A 13 3.42 -9.89 6.64
N GLY A 14 3.29 -10.71 7.68
CA GLY A 14 2.71 -12.06 7.60
C GLY A 14 1.22 -12.19 7.26
N ASN A 15 0.43 -11.11 7.20
CA ASN A 15 -0.97 -11.25 6.75
C ASN A 15 -1.66 -9.97 6.25
N THR A 16 -1.05 -8.80 6.44
CA THR A 16 -1.74 -7.52 6.17
C THR A 16 -1.01 -6.61 5.18
N HIS A 17 0.06 -7.11 4.57
CA HIS A 17 0.88 -6.38 3.60
C HIS A 17 0.89 -7.15 2.30
N HIS A 18 0.37 -6.51 1.26
CA HIS A 18 0.17 -7.15 -0.03
C HIS A 18 0.74 -6.25 -1.12
N MET A 19 1.28 -6.89 -2.16
CA MET A 19 1.67 -6.21 -3.39
C MET A 19 0.42 -6.10 -4.27
N ILE A 20 -0.08 -4.89 -4.47
CA ILE A 20 -1.22 -4.59 -5.36
C ILE A 20 -0.71 -4.25 -6.75
N PRO A 21 -1.22 -4.87 -7.82
CA PRO A 21 -0.99 -4.42 -9.19
C PRO A 21 -1.44 -2.97 -9.39
N VAL A 22 -0.65 -2.14 -10.08
CA VAL A 22 -0.99 -0.73 -10.34
C VAL A 22 -2.30 -0.60 -11.14
N ASN A 23 -2.66 -1.58 -11.96
CA ASN A 23 -3.95 -1.55 -12.66
C ASN A 23 -5.18 -1.78 -11.75
N SER A 24 -4.97 -2.16 -10.49
CA SER A 24 -6.03 -2.44 -9.51
C SER A 24 -6.32 -1.25 -8.59
N ILE A 25 -5.47 -0.21 -8.59
CA ILE A 25 -5.73 1.05 -7.88
C ILE A 25 -6.52 2.03 -8.77
N ILE A 26 -7.14 3.04 -8.16
CA ILE A 26 -7.93 4.03 -8.89
C ILE A 26 -7.12 4.76 -9.97
N LYS A 27 -7.77 5.15 -11.06
CA LYS A 27 -7.12 5.84 -12.19
C LYS A 27 -6.32 7.10 -11.79
N PRO A 28 -6.83 7.98 -10.89
CA PRO A 28 -6.05 9.14 -10.43
C PRO A 28 -4.73 8.77 -9.73
N ALA A 29 -4.69 7.65 -9.01
CA ALA A 29 -3.46 7.19 -8.37
C ALA A 29 -2.46 6.64 -9.39
N GLN A 30 -2.93 5.98 -10.45
CA GLN A 30 -2.09 5.56 -11.57
C GLN A 30 -1.48 6.76 -12.31
N GLU A 31 -2.28 7.78 -12.59
CA GLU A 31 -1.82 9.02 -13.22
C GLU A 31 -0.80 9.74 -12.34
N ARG A 32 -1.05 9.78 -11.02
CA ARG A 32 -0.13 10.37 -10.07
C ARG A 32 1.22 9.65 -10.00
N LEU A 33 1.27 8.33 -10.19
CA LEU A 33 2.54 7.61 -10.32
C LEU A 33 3.35 8.11 -11.52
N ALA A 34 2.70 8.28 -12.67
CA ALA A 34 3.36 8.76 -13.88
C ALA A 34 3.87 10.21 -13.71
N GLU A 35 3.07 11.09 -13.09
CA GLU A 35 3.50 12.44 -12.77
C GLU A 35 4.72 12.48 -11.84
N LEU A 36 4.86 11.49 -10.96
CA LEU A 36 5.99 11.33 -10.06
C LEU A 36 7.19 10.59 -10.69
N GLY A 37 7.07 10.14 -11.95
CA GLY A 37 8.12 9.38 -12.65
C GLY A 37 8.26 7.94 -12.16
N HIS A 38 7.14 7.31 -11.80
CA HIS A 38 7.06 5.91 -11.32
C HIS A 38 6.06 5.09 -12.16
N ASP A 39 5.90 5.42 -13.44
CA ASP A 39 5.06 4.73 -14.40
C ASP A 39 5.58 3.35 -14.82
N ASP A 40 6.84 3.04 -14.50
CA ASP A 40 7.47 1.72 -14.69
C ASP A 40 7.10 0.71 -13.59
N GLU A 41 6.52 1.17 -12.48
CA GLU A 41 6.12 0.31 -11.37
C GLU A 41 4.88 -0.53 -11.72
N ASN A 42 5.02 -1.85 -11.66
CA ASN A 42 3.90 -2.78 -11.91
C ASN A 42 3.08 -3.07 -10.65
N ARG A 43 3.67 -2.92 -9.47
CA ARG A 43 3.06 -3.28 -8.18
C ARG A 43 3.49 -2.32 -7.08
N LEU A 44 2.56 -1.98 -6.20
CA LEU A 44 2.83 -1.20 -4.99
C LEU A 44 2.63 -2.07 -3.74
N ALA A 45 3.41 -1.80 -2.70
CA ALA A 45 3.14 -2.36 -1.38
C ALA A 45 2.07 -1.53 -0.67
N SER A 46 1.06 -2.19 -0.12
CA SER A 46 0.02 -1.58 0.71
C SER A 46 0.14 -2.14 2.13
N PHE A 47 0.42 -1.25 3.08
CA PHE A 47 0.63 -1.58 4.48
C PHE A 47 -0.62 -1.22 5.30
N HIS A 48 -1.35 -2.23 5.80
CA HIS A 48 -2.39 -2.01 6.79
C HIS A 48 -1.77 -1.54 8.11
N ILE A 49 -2.11 -0.33 8.53
CA ILE A 49 -1.68 0.19 9.85
C ILE A 49 -2.77 -0.09 10.88
N ASN A 50 -3.95 0.53 10.73
CA ASN A 50 -5.08 0.30 11.61
C ASN A 50 -6.41 0.54 10.90
N GLY A 51 -7.43 -0.28 11.16
CA GLY A 51 -8.74 -0.16 10.51
C GLY A 51 -8.63 -0.05 8.98
N LYS A 52 -9.08 1.08 8.43
CA LYS A 52 -9.02 1.38 6.98
C LYS A 52 -7.70 2.02 6.53
N GLN A 53 -6.86 2.44 7.46
CA GLN A 53 -5.65 3.20 7.13
C GLN A 53 -4.62 2.31 6.42
N ARG A 54 -4.11 2.81 5.30
CA ARG A 54 -3.04 2.19 4.51
C ARG A 54 -1.89 3.16 4.31
N LEU A 55 -0.68 2.63 4.39
CA LEU A 55 0.52 3.30 3.91
C LEU A 55 0.94 2.62 2.62
N TRP A 56 1.15 3.39 1.56
CA TRP A 56 1.54 2.89 0.25
C TRP A 56 3.02 3.14 0.02
N ALA A 57 3.71 2.17 -0.58
CA ALA A 57 5.14 2.28 -0.86
C ALA A 57 5.54 1.56 -2.14
N ILE A 58 6.68 1.97 -2.70
CA ILE A 58 7.37 1.28 -3.77
C ILE A 58 8.44 0.38 -3.15
N ARG A 59 8.50 -0.89 -3.58
CA ARG A 59 9.51 -1.84 -3.11
C ARG A 59 10.73 -1.78 -4.03
N ARG A 60 11.81 -1.12 -3.59
CA ARG A 60 13.06 -1.01 -4.37
C ARG A 60 13.99 -2.21 -4.20
N SER A 61 13.90 -2.92 -3.08
CA SER A 61 14.72 -4.11 -2.80
C SER A 61 13.99 -5.05 -1.84
N VAL A 62 14.63 -6.15 -1.43
CA VAL A 62 14.00 -7.17 -0.56
C VAL A 62 13.44 -6.57 0.73
N ASN A 63 14.17 -5.62 1.34
CA ASN A 63 13.89 -5.03 2.64
C ASN A 63 13.77 -3.49 2.61
N ILE A 64 13.70 -2.88 1.42
CA ILE A 64 13.68 -1.42 1.27
C ILE A 64 12.38 -0.98 0.60
N PHE A 65 11.62 -0.16 1.32
CA PHE A 65 10.35 0.40 0.88
C PHE A 65 10.39 1.92 0.91
N TYR A 66 10.06 2.54 -0.21
CA TYR A 66 10.01 3.99 -0.36
C TYR A 66 8.57 4.43 -0.19
N LEU A 67 8.29 5.17 0.88
CA LEU A 67 6.94 5.62 1.19
C LEU A 67 6.44 6.56 0.10
N LEU A 68 5.23 6.29 -0.37
CA LEU A 68 4.60 6.99 -1.47
C LEU A 68 3.41 7.81 -0.97
N TRP A 69 2.41 7.17 -0.37
CA TRP A 69 1.18 7.85 0.06
C TRP A 69 0.66 7.36 1.41
N TRP A 70 -0.01 8.26 2.11
CA TRP A 70 -0.85 7.95 3.25
C TRP A 70 -2.32 7.94 2.82
N ASP A 71 -3.00 6.81 3.00
CA ASP A 71 -4.39 6.58 2.62
C ASP A 71 -5.22 6.23 3.87
N PRO A 72 -5.73 7.23 4.61
CA PRO A 72 -6.42 6.98 5.87
C PRO A 72 -7.77 6.27 5.71
N LYS A 73 -8.35 6.26 4.51
CA LYS A 73 -9.73 5.83 4.25
C LYS A 73 -9.84 4.61 3.33
N HIS A 74 -8.73 4.08 2.83
CA HIS A 74 -8.70 3.00 1.84
C HIS A 74 -9.34 3.40 0.51
N GLU A 75 -9.04 4.61 0.04
CA GLU A 75 -9.62 5.20 -1.19
C GLU A 75 -8.79 4.87 -2.44
N ILE A 76 -7.50 4.51 -2.28
CA ILE A 76 -6.61 4.22 -3.42
C ILE A 76 -6.93 2.87 -4.07
N CYS A 77 -7.34 1.89 -3.28
CA CYS A 77 -7.71 0.54 -3.76
C CYS A 77 -9.00 0.06 -3.08
N PRO A 78 -10.16 0.68 -3.38
CA PRO A 78 -11.41 0.36 -2.72
C PRO A 78 -11.81 -1.10 -2.96
N SER A 79 -12.29 -1.78 -1.91
CA SER A 79 -12.78 -3.16 -2.06
C SER A 79 -14.03 -3.17 -2.95
N PRO A 80 -14.12 -4.08 -3.94
CA PRO A 80 -15.30 -4.20 -4.79
C PRO A 80 -16.55 -4.68 -4.05
N LYS A 81 -16.41 -5.22 -2.82
CA LYS A 81 -17.54 -5.70 -2.02
C LYS A 81 -18.17 -4.55 -1.22
N LYS A 82 -19.41 -4.19 -1.55
CA LYS A 82 -20.23 -3.21 -0.81
C LYS A 82 -20.88 -3.77 0.48
N HIS A 83 -20.84 -5.08 0.71
CA HIS A 83 -21.53 -5.75 1.82
C HIS A 83 -20.69 -6.87 2.47
N THR A 84 -19.71 -6.48 3.26
CA THR A 84 -19.05 -7.35 4.25
C THR A 84 -18.85 -6.57 5.52
#